data_AF-A0A960EV30-F1
#
_entry.id   AF-A0A960EV30-F1
#
_cell.length_a   1.000
_cell.length_b   1.000
_cell.length_c   1.000
_cell.angle_alpha   90.00
_cell.angle_beta   90.00
_cell.angle_gamma   90.00
#
_symmetry.space_group_name_H-M   'P 1'
#
loop_
_entity.id
_entity.type
_entity.pdbx_description
1 polymer ?
#
loop_
_entity_poly.entity_id
_entity_poly.type
_entity_poly.pdbx_seq_one_letter_code
_entity_poly.pdbx_strand_id
1 'polypeptide(L)'
;SVRLDKLHRMFQAAMGWEDYHLHSFEIGGERYGMQFDEYPDDELQEKDFTVVTAIGTNERFGYEYDFGDSWEHEITVHRVWRMPKGLKFAVCLDGANACPPEDVGGSWGYEHYLAVLADPTHEEHDQLSGWRGPFDPEAFDLALVNAHLQAVR
;
A
#
# COMPACT_ATOMS: atom_id res chain seq x y z
N SER A 1 -19.99 3.70 0.31
CA SER A 1 -18.86 3.19 1.10
C SER A 1 -17.87 2.58 0.12
N VAL A 2 -16.57 2.67 0.39
CA VAL A 2 -15.52 2.07 -0.46
C VAL A 2 -15.41 0.59 -0.12
N ARG A 3 -15.29 -0.29 -1.12
CA ARG A 3 -15.03 -1.73 -0.91
C ARG A 3 -13.56 -1.99 -0.62
N LEU A 4 -13.22 -3.10 0.06
CA LEU A 4 -11.83 -3.40 0.41
C LEU A 4 -10.95 -3.63 -0.82
N ASP A 5 -11.44 -4.36 -1.84
CA ASP A 5 -10.76 -4.50 -3.16
C ASP A 5 -10.41 -3.14 -3.77
N LYS A 6 -11.33 -2.18 -3.65
CA LYS A 6 -11.10 -0.82 -4.15
C LYS A 6 -10.18 -0.01 -3.24
N LEU A 7 -10.18 -0.24 -1.93
CA LEU A 7 -9.24 0.39 -0.99
C LEU A 7 -7.81 -0.04 -1.29
N HIS A 8 -7.58 -1.33 -1.55
CA HIS A 8 -6.28 -1.85 -1.96
C HIS A 8 -5.75 -1.10 -3.19
N ARG A 9 -6.57 -0.95 -4.24
CA ARG A 9 -6.20 -0.17 -5.44
C ARG A 9 -5.89 1.31 -5.15
N MET A 10 -6.51 1.89 -4.11
CA MET A 10 -6.16 3.24 -3.67
C MET A 10 -4.80 3.28 -2.99
N PHE A 11 -4.45 2.26 -2.20
CA PHE A 11 -3.11 2.14 -1.61
C PHE A 11 -2.03 1.93 -2.68
N GLN A 12 -2.25 1.02 -3.64
CA GLN A 12 -1.35 0.83 -4.79
C GLN A 12 -1.08 2.13 -5.54
N ALA A 13 -2.15 2.87 -5.88
CA ALA A 13 -2.02 4.16 -6.55
C ALA A 13 -1.31 5.23 -5.70
N ALA A 14 -1.52 5.22 -4.38
CA ALA A 14 -0.86 6.17 -3.48
C ALA A 14 0.64 5.88 -3.29
N MET A 15 1.00 4.60 -3.25
CA MET A 15 2.37 4.11 -3.11
C MET A 15 3.14 4.13 -4.43
N GLY A 16 2.44 4.10 -5.57
CA GLY A 16 3.08 4.00 -6.89
C GLY A 16 3.53 2.58 -7.23
N TRP A 17 2.97 1.58 -6.55
CA TRP A 17 3.21 0.15 -6.78
C TRP A 17 2.42 -0.39 -7.98
N GLU A 18 2.81 -1.59 -8.42
CA GLU A 18 2.41 -2.14 -9.73
C GLU A 18 1.26 -3.15 -9.63
N ASP A 19 0.80 -3.48 -8.42
CA ASP A 19 -0.32 -4.40 -8.16
C ASP A 19 -0.07 -5.81 -8.74
N TYR A 20 1.15 -6.32 -8.53
CA TYR A 20 1.58 -7.64 -9.00
C TYR A 20 1.42 -8.75 -7.96
N HIS A 21 1.38 -8.37 -6.69
CA HIS A 21 1.44 -9.31 -5.59
C HIS A 21 0.14 -9.40 -4.82
N LEU A 22 0.06 -10.45 -4.01
CA LEU A 22 -1.11 -10.72 -3.17
C LEU A 22 -1.16 -9.73 -2.00
N HIS A 23 -2.37 -9.49 -1.50
CA HIS A 23 -2.59 -8.63 -0.35
C HIS A 23 -3.68 -9.15 0.57
N SER A 24 -3.70 -8.67 1.81
CA SER A 24 -4.79 -8.90 2.74
C SER A 24 -4.96 -7.74 3.73
N PHE A 25 -6.14 -7.67 4.35
CA PHE A 25 -6.43 -6.79 5.46
C PHE A 25 -6.69 -7.61 6.72
N GLU A 26 -6.19 -7.11 7.85
CA GLU A 26 -6.42 -7.67 9.18
C GLU A 26 -7.26 -6.68 10.00
N ILE A 27 -8.57 -6.93 10.10
CA ILE A 27 -9.54 -5.98 10.67
C ILE A 27 -10.33 -6.68 11.77
N GLY A 28 -10.14 -6.24 13.02
CA GLY A 28 -10.92 -6.76 14.16
C GLY A 28 -10.68 -8.24 14.47
N GLY A 29 -9.52 -8.79 14.07
CA GLY A 29 -9.18 -10.21 14.25
C GLY A 29 -9.64 -11.12 13.10
N GLU A 30 -10.23 -10.55 12.04
CA GLU A 30 -10.63 -11.26 10.84
C GLU A 30 -9.74 -10.86 9.66
N ARG A 31 -9.41 -11.84 8.83
CA ARG A 31 -8.60 -11.66 7.61
C ARG A 31 -9.49 -11.50 6.39
N TYR A 32 -9.26 -10.43 5.63
CA TYR A 32 -9.95 -10.14 4.38
C TYR A 32 -8.95 -10.18 3.23
N GLY A 33 -9.14 -11.08 2.28
CA GLY A 33 -8.22 -11.27 1.16
C GLY A 33 -8.96 -11.60 -0.12
N MET A 34 -8.20 -12.03 -1.13
CA MET A 34 -8.69 -12.28 -2.48
C MET A 34 -9.43 -13.63 -2.62
N GLN A 35 -9.32 -14.50 -1.61
CA GLN A 35 -9.90 -15.83 -1.51
C GLN A 35 -9.57 -16.73 -2.71
N PHE A 36 -8.27 -16.95 -2.93
CA PHE A 36 -7.81 -18.01 -3.83
C PHE A 36 -7.91 -19.39 -3.15
N ASP A 37 -7.98 -20.45 -3.96
CA ASP A 37 -8.23 -21.84 -3.49
C ASP A 37 -7.19 -22.38 -2.47
N GLU A 38 -6.06 -21.70 -2.29
CA GLU A 38 -4.95 -22.11 -1.41
C GLU A 38 -4.95 -21.40 -0.03
N TYR A 39 -5.93 -20.53 0.24
CA TYR A 39 -5.98 -19.75 1.49
C TYR A 39 -6.77 -20.42 2.62
N PRO A 40 -6.59 -19.96 3.88
CA PRO A 40 -7.33 -20.47 5.02
C PRO A 40 -8.84 -20.42 4.78
N ASP A 41 -9.55 -21.48 5.20
CA ASP A 41 -11.00 -21.62 5.03
C ASP A 41 -11.79 -20.46 5.69
N ASP A 42 -11.17 -19.75 6.64
CA ASP A 42 -11.73 -18.61 7.37
C ASP A 42 -11.43 -17.23 6.74
N GLU A 43 -10.69 -17.15 5.62
CA GLU A 43 -10.49 -15.88 4.92
C GLU A 43 -11.80 -15.35 4.31
N LEU A 44 -12.11 -14.10 4.64
CA LEU A 44 -13.25 -13.37 4.10
C LEU A 44 -12.91 -12.75 2.75
N GLN A 45 -13.81 -12.91 1.78
CA GLN A 45 -13.65 -12.40 0.42
C GLN A 45 -13.79 -10.87 0.38
N GLU A 46 -12.70 -10.14 0.14
CA GLU A 46 -12.60 -8.68 0.34
C GLU A 46 -13.65 -7.87 -0.43
N LYS A 47 -14.01 -8.32 -1.64
CA LYS A 47 -14.94 -7.62 -2.54
C LYS A 47 -16.39 -7.65 -2.04
N ASP A 48 -16.68 -8.47 -1.04
CA ASP A 48 -18.00 -8.56 -0.42
C ASP A 48 -18.15 -7.56 0.74
N PHE A 49 -17.06 -6.90 1.16
CA PHE A 49 -17.03 -5.99 2.29
C PHE A 49 -16.66 -4.56 1.88
N THR A 50 -17.29 -3.61 2.56
CA THR A 50 -16.89 -2.20 2.53
C THR A 50 -16.04 -1.85 3.74
N VAL A 51 -15.20 -0.82 3.63
CA VAL A 51 -14.39 -0.30 4.75
C VAL A 51 -15.27 -0.08 5.99
N VAL A 52 -16.43 0.58 5.82
CA VAL A 52 -17.36 0.86 6.93
C VAL A 52 -17.95 -0.40 7.56
N THR A 53 -18.21 -1.45 6.77
CA THR A 53 -18.78 -2.70 7.30
C THR A 53 -17.73 -3.59 7.93
N ALA A 54 -16.51 -3.64 7.37
CA ALA A 54 -15.41 -4.44 7.90
C ALA A 54 -14.85 -3.84 9.18
N ILE A 55 -14.66 -2.50 9.22
CA ILE A 55 -14.05 -1.86 10.38
C ILE A 55 -14.95 -1.87 11.62
N GLY A 56 -16.27 -1.80 11.44
CA GLY A 56 -17.21 -1.75 12.56
C GLY A 56 -16.90 -0.59 13.52
N THR A 57 -16.49 -0.92 14.75
CA THR A 57 -16.08 0.04 15.79
C THR A 57 -14.56 0.14 15.96
N ASN A 58 -13.78 -0.59 15.18
CA ASN A 58 -12.33 -0.50 15.25
C ASN A 58 -11.84 0.86 14.73
N GLU A 59 -10.73 1.35 15.27
CA GLU A 59 -10.11 2.61 14.83
C GLU A 59 -8.80 2.36 14.08
N ARG A 60 -8.33 1.11 14.07
CA ARG A 60 -7.10 0.68 13.41
C ARG A 60 -7.25 -0.69 12.78
N PHE A 61 -6.51 -0.94 11.71
CA PHE A 61 -6.39 -2.25 11.07
C PHE A 61 -5.09 -2.37 10.28
N GLY A 62 -4.69 -3.61 9.98
CA GLY A 62 -3.52 -3.91 9.16
C GLY A 62 -3.87 -4.06 7.68
N TYR A 63 -2.92 -3.72 6.83
CA TYR A 63 -2.90 -4.04 5.40
C TYR A 63 -1.52 -4.58 5.04
N GLU A 64 -1.46 -5.77 4.47
CA GLU A 64 -0.23 -6.39 3.99
C GLU A 64 -0.29 -6.48 2.46
N TYR A 65 0.79 -6.07 1.80
CA TYR A 65 1.01 -6.24 0.37
C TYR A 65 2.30 -7.00 0.12
N ASP A 66 2.27 -7.88 -0.88
CA ASP A 66 3.35 -8.80 -1.22
C ASP A 66 3.70 -9.73 -0.05
N PHE A 67 3.20 -10.96 -0.07
CA PHE A 67 3.49 -11.95 0.99
C PHE A 67 4.93 -12.51 0.94
N GLY A 68 5.71 -12.18 -0.10
CA GLY A 68 7.14 -12.43 -0.15
C GLY A 68 7.94 -11.36 0.60
N ASP A 69 7.71 -10.10 0.25
CA ASP A 69 8.42 -8.94 0.83
C ASP A 69 7.80 -8.44 2.16
N SER A 70 6.54 -8.79 2.42
CA SER A 70 5.72 -8.47 3.58
C SER A 70 5.68 -6.97 3.90
N TRP A 71 5.13 -6.18 2.97
CA TRP A 71 4.89 -4.76 3.21
C TRP A 71 3.67 -4.55 4.12
N GLU A 72 3.94 -4.41 5.41
CA GLU A 72 2.92 -4.19 6.43
C GLU A 72 2.63 -2.69 6.65
N HIS A 73 1.35 -2.33 6.59
CA HIS A 73 0.86 -0.98 6.88
C HIS A 73 -0.15 -0.99 8.03
N GLU A 74 0.07 -0.13 9.03
CA GLU A 74 -0.95 0.20 10.03
C GLU A 74 -1.84 1.33 9.51
N ILE A 75 -3.14 1.08 9.40
CA ILE A 75 -4.12 2.07 8.96
C ILE A 75 -4.92 2.56 10.16
N THR A 76 -4.88 3.87 10.42
CA THR A 76 -5.70 4.51 11.47
C THR A 76 -6.86 5.30 10.85
N VAL A 77 -8.08 5.03 11.32
CA VAL A 77 -9.29 5.76 10.90
C VAL A 77 -9.58 6.88 11.88
N HIS A 78 -9.26 8.10 11.47
CA HIS A 78 -9.49 9.27 12.33
C HIS A 78 -10.95 9.63 12.50
N ARG A 79 -11.75 9.60 11.42
CA ARG A 79 -13.17 9.99 11.43
C ARG A 79 -13.93 9.31 10.30
N VAL A 80 -15.17 8.94 10.57
CA VAL A 80 -16.12 8.45 9.56
C VAL A 80 -17.31 9.40 9.51
N TRP A 81 -17.60 9.97 8.34
CA TRP A 81 -18.75 10.85 8.16
C TRP A 81 -19.38 10.68 6.77
N ARG A 82 -20.65 11.08 6.66
CA ARG A 82 -21.38 11.07 5.38
C ARG A 82 -21.10 12.34 4.60
N MET A 83 -20.66 12.16 3.36
CA MET A 83 -20.50 13.23 2.39
C MET A 83 -21.78 13.33 1.53
N PRO A 84 -22.50 14.48 1.52
CA PRO A 84 -23.74 14.65 0.74
C PRO A 84 -23.52 14.49 -0.78
N LYS A 85 -22.34 14.91 -1.25
CA LYS A 85 -21.81 14.59 -2.58
C LYS A 85 -20.55 13.77 -2.36
N GLY A 86 -20.64 12.46 -2.58
CA GLY A 86 -19.50 11.56 -2.40
C GLY A 86 -18.32 11.97 -3.29
N LEU A 87 -17.10 11.81 -2.78
CA LEU A 87 -15.92 11.90 -3.62
C LEU A 87 -15.94 10.75 -4.63
N LYS A 88 -15.53 11.03 -5.87
CA LYS A 88 -15.43 10.01 -6.93
C LYS A 88 -14.17 9.14 -6.79
N PHE A 89 -13.15 9.69 -6.15
CA PHE A 89 -11.82 9.11 -5.94
C PHE A 89 -11.30 9.50 -4.55
N ALA A 90 -10.31 8.76 -4.04
CA ALA A 90 -9.62 9.13 -2.80
C ALA A 90 -8.70 10.34 -3.04
N VAL A 91 -8.48 11.13 -2.00
CA VAL A 91 -7.62 12.31 -2.06
C VAL A 91 -6.54 12.13 -0.99
N CYS A 92 -5.28 12.16 -1.41
CA CYS A 92 -4.16 12.27 -0.51
C CYS A 92 -4.09 13.72 -0.01
N LEU A 93 -4.07 13.90 1.31
CA LEU A 93 -4.03 15.21 1.95
C LEU A 93 -2.61 15.64 2.29
N ASP A 94 -1.73 14.67 2.57
CA ASP A 94 -0.34 14.87 2.95
C ASP A 94 0.43 13.55 2.84
N GLY A 95 1.76 13.62 2.87
CA GLY A 95 2.65 12.47 2.89
C GLY A 95 4.13 12.88 2.91
N ALA A 96 5.00 11.89 3.08
CA ALA A 96 6.44 12.10 3.15
C ALA A 96 7.18 10.84 2.70
N ASN A 97 8.40 11.06 2.21
CA ASN A 97 9.31 10.04 1.69
C ASN A 97 8.80 9.33 0.43
N ALA A 98 9.74 8.77 -0.33
CA ALA A 98 9.42 7.91 -1.45
C ALA A 98 8.96 6.54 -0.92
N CYS A 99 7.99 5.95 -1.60
CA CYS A 99 7.61 4.58 -1.34
C CYS A 99 8.76 3.63 -1.73
N PRO A 100 9.06 2.57 -0.96
CA PRO A 100 10.01 1.55 -1.36
C PRO A 100 9.69 0.99 -2.76
N PRO A 101 10.68 0.80 -3.64
CA PRO A 101 10.45 0.21 -4.95
C PRO A 101 9.85 -1.20 -4.85
N GLU A 102 9.01 -1.58 -5.83
CA GLU A 102 8.55 -2.96 -5.99
C GLU A 102 9.72 -3.95 -6.06
N ASP A 103 9.55 -5.11 -5.43
CA ASP A 103 10.50 -6.23 -5.39
C ASP A 103 11.87 -5.90 -4.76
N VAL A 104 11.96 -4.86 -3.91
CA VAL A 104 13.23 -4.48 -3.27
C VAL A 104 13.66 -5.44 -2.15
N GLY A 105 12.82 -6.40 -1.76
CA GLY A 105 13.13 -7.41 -0.75
C GLY A 105 12.63 -7.03 0.64
N GLY A 106 11.46 -6.40 0.72
CA GLY A 106 10.84 -5.97 1.96
C GLY A 106 11.63 -4.88 2.68
N SER A 107 11.33 -4.70 3.98
CA SER A 107 11.98 -3.68 4.82
C SER A 107 13.51 -3.83 4.86
N TRP A 108 14.01 -5.06 5.03
CA TRP A 108 15.45 -5.34 5.05
C TRP A 108 16.13 -5.08 3.71
N GLY A 109 15.50 -5.48 2.61
CA GLY A 109 16.01 -5.22 1.27
C GLY A 109 16.04 -3.72 0.96
N TYR A 110 15.03 -2.98 1.40
CA TYR A 110 15.01 -1.53 1.28
C TYR A 110 16.09 -0.83 2.12
N GLU A 111 16.32 -1.26 3.36
CA GLU A 111 17.43 -0.74 4.18
C GLU A 111 18.80 -0.98 3.52
N HIS A 112 19.01 -2.17 2.97
CA HIS A 112 20.21 -2.48 2.20
C HIS A 112 20.32 -1.61 0.95
N TYR A 113 19.23 -1.46 0.20
CA TYR A 113 19.16 -0.60 -0.99
C TYR A 113 19.59 0.83 -0.68
N LEU A 114 19.05 1.42 0.40
CA LEU A 114 19.43 2.77 0.85
C LEU A 114 20.90 2.86 1.26
N ALA A 115 21.41 1.86 1.99
CA ALA A 115 22.81 1.82 2.40
C ALA A 115 23.76 1.76 1.19
N VAL A 116 23.41 0.97 0.16
CA VAL A 116 24.19 0.88 -1.07
C VAL A 116 24.13 2.20 -1.85
N LEU A 117 22.96 2.81 -2.02
CA LEU A 117 22.84 4.10 -2.72
C LEU A 117 23.60 5.24 -2.03
N ALA A 118 23.77 5.16 -0.71
CA ALA A 118 24.51 6.17 0.06
C ALA A 118 26.04 6.01 -0.05
N ASP A 119 26.56 4.88 -0.55
CA ASP A 119 27.98 4.60 -0.70
C ASP A 119 28.37 4.37 -2.18
N PRO A 120 28.85 5.41 -2.88
CA PRO A 120 29.33 5.30 -4.26
C PRO A 120 30.49 4.33 -4.49
N THR A 121 31.12 3.82 -3.42
CA THR A 121 32.22 2.84 -3.50
C THR A 121 31.77 1.41 -3.22
N HIS A 122 30.51 1.21 -2.83
CA HIS A 122 29.94 -0.12 -2.62
C HIS A 122 29.96 -0.92 -3.92
N GLU A 123 30.26 -2.23 -3.83
CA GLU A 123 30.42 -3.08 -5.02
C GLU A 123 29.13 -3.19 -5.84
N GLU A 124 27.98 -3.06 -5.18
CA GLU A 124 26.63 -3.11 -5.79
C GLU A 124 26.08 -1.73 -6.19
N HIS A 125 26.81 -0.62 -5.94
CA HIS A 125 26.28 0.74 -6.14
C HIS A 125 25.80 0.99 -7.57
N ASP A 126 26.64 0.67 -8.56
CA ASP A 126 26.30 0.91 -9.98
C ASP A 126 25.11 0.05 -10.44
N GLN A 127 24.96 -1.15 -9.87
CA GLN A 127 23.84 -2.04 -10.17
C GLN A 127 22.53 -1.49 -9.59
N LEU A 128 22.51 -1.16 -8.30
CA LEU A 128 21.29 -0.76 -7.59
C LEU A 128 20.84 0.67 -7.93
N SER A 129 21.78 1.59 -8.17
CA SER A 129 21.45 2.95 -8.64
C SER A 129 20.85 2.97 -10.05
N GLY A 130 21.17 1.97 -10.88
CA GLY A 130 20.62 1.83 -12.23
C GLY A 130 19.35 0.98 -12.31
N TRP A 131 18.97 0.26 -11.25
CA TRP A 131 17.95 -0.78 -11.31
C TRP A 131 16.54 -0.24 -11.62
N ARG A 132 16.04 0.69 -10.80
CA ARG A 132 14.72 1.35 -10.99
C ARG A 132 14.87 2.81 -11.45
N GLY A 133 16.08 3.22 -11.80
CA GLY A 133 16.45 4.60 -12.11
C GLY A 133 16.77 5.44 -10.86
N PRO A 134 16.92 6.77 -11.02
CA PRO A 134 17.21 7.65 -9.91
C PRO A 134 16.17 7.54 -8.80
N PHE A 135 16.63 7.31 -7.58
CA PHE A 135 15.78 7.19 -6.41
C PHE A 135 16.23 8.19 -5.34
N ASP A 136 15.29 9.04 -4.90
CA ASP A 136 15.48 9.94 -3.77
C ASP A 136 14.53 9.47 -2.65
N PRO A 137 15.05 8.91 -1.54
CA PRO A 137 14.22 8.38 -0.46
C PRO A 137 13.36 9.44 0.23
N GLU A 138 13.72 10.73 0.14
CA GLU A 138 12.98 11.82 0.76
C GLU A 138 11.92 12.43 -0.18
N ALA A 139 11.90 12.03 -1.46
CA ALA A 139 11.00 12.60 -2.44
C ALA A 139 9.53 12.20 -2.21
N PHE A 140 8.65 13.18 -2.17
CA PHE A 140 7.19 12.97 -2.16
C PHE A 140 6.49 14.05 -2.99
N ASP A 141 5.67 13.63 -3.97
CA ASP A 141 4.88 14.53 -4.82
C ASP A 141 3.38 14.31 -4.62
N LEU A 142 2.77 15.19 -3.82
CA LEU A 142 1.34 15.15 -3.52
C LEU A 142 0.45 15.30 -4.77
N ALA A 143 0.90 16.05 -5.78
CA ALA A 143 0.13 16.25 -7.01
C ALA A 143 0.15 14.98 -7.87
N LEU A 144 1.30 14.32 -7.98
CA LEU A 144 1.44 13.05 -8.68
C LEU A 144 0.60 11.95 -8.02
N VAL A 145 0.69 11.79 -6.70
CA VAL A 145 -0.11 10.83 -5.93
C VAL A 145 -1.60 11.05 -6.17
N ASN A 146 -2.07 12.30 -6.10
CA ASN A 146 -3.47 12.60 -6.37
C ASN A 146 -3.88 12.37 -7.84
N ALA A 147 -2.96 12.51 -8.80
CA ALA A 147 -3.22 12.15 -10.19
C ALA A 147 -3.42 10.62 -10.35
N HIS A 148 -2.61 9.81 -9.68
CA HIS A 148 -2.78 8.35 -9.66
C HIS A 148 -4.10 7.94 -8.99
N LEU A 149 -4.43 8.54 -7.85
CA LEU A 149 -5.69 8.25 -7.14
C LEU A 149 -6.93 8.60 -7.97
N GLN A 150 -6.87 9.65 -8.80
CA GLN A 150 -7.95 10.01 -9.74
C GLN A 150 -8.16 8.97 -10.84
N ALA A 151 -7.13 8.19 -11.19
CA ALA A 151 -7.23 7.13 -12.19
C ALA A 151 -7.90 5.86 -11.65
N VAL A 152 -8.02 5.71 -10.32
CA VAL A 152 -8.69 4.57 -9.67
C VAL A 152 -10.21 4.68 -9.84
N ARG A 153 -10.78 3.87 -10.74
CA ARG A 153 -12.22 3.86 -11.05
C ARG A 153 -13.01 2.87 -10.23
#